data_AF-A0A3D9BBB9-F1
#
_entry.id   AF-A0A3D9BBB9-F1
#
_cell.length_a   1.000
_cell.length_b   1.000
_cell.length_c   1.000
_cell.angle_alpha   90.00
_cell.angle_beta   90.00
_cell.angle_gamma   90.00
#
_symmetry.space_group_name_H-M   'P 1'
#
loop_
_entity.id
_entity.type
_entity.pdbx_description
1 polymer ?
#
loop_
_entity_poly.entity_id
_entity_poly.type
_entity_poly.pdbx_seq_one_letter_code
_entity_poly.pdbx_strand_id
1 'polypeptide(L)'
;MKFREIIVKSINIAEGNYTNNQDEIKSFEPLEIYLVPRKEGSHERFVTDNNGIISKQSADSNDTFDNITNRGNSTTKNEIVLASAKGRSAALGFNEKTSGYYFGDMNPEHTGSNNLGFGISTLKKLSSGSYNTSVGCYSLSEVSEGSNNTTLGYATAYQLNRSSTNVFIGHYTGFNLRSEILESDLANISPAAAAYMKEQVALSGYNGTSFNSSLNTYVGGVINSNGSTPVRAAMSTIIGASTLNNTLYRNFNNIVIGAGNYMRTANSAMNNSIIIGNCINLPNQVDALVIGSNKSRRINSSEAIIYGELPNNRLSINAPLTIPSQYMPNAQGSSEFSKNIVAKPDGTFGWENKTEYIPFTGADSTKPVTGDIFIKDSSNYTQLTSQYIFSADNSDTGSLLGSDGIKFIEIGSDVASISKSGIVTQGESFTITCNKPKSRGLIGYYDYTDNIDELDYVQKKYIDKKSSYSKTEIKTNGKWINGKTIYTKTVFYDEIPQNGIIEIYKDFENIETIISNQMFTEWWANEIAFAGNQWNGELFISINQMLVRILNVKIPNSDYSKIDSFTLTLEYTKLTD
;
A
#
# COMPACT_ATOMS: atom_id res chain seq x y z
N MET A 1 58.95 23.70 -53.68
CA MET A 1 60.09 24.48 -54.23
C MET A 1 61.36 23.63 -54.21
N LYS A 2 62.16 23.65 -55.28
CA LYS A 2 63.54 23.12 -55.24
C LYS A 2 64.44 24.28 -54.82
N PHE A 3 65.03 24.22 -53.63
CA PHE A 3 66.09 25.15 -53.23
C PHE A 3 67.26 25.00 -54.23
N ARG A 4 67.80 26.11 -54.74
CA ARG A 4 69.01 26.11 -55.57
C ARG A 4 70.19 26.51 -54.70
N GLU A 5 71.09 25.56 -54.48
CA GLU A 5 72.40 25.82 -53.90
C GLU A 5 73.33 26.34 -55.00
N ILE A 6 73.98 27.49 -54.78
CA ILE A 6 74.94 28.08 -55.72
C ILE A 6 76.26 28.28 -55.00
N ILE A 7 77.33 27.75 -55.58
CA ILE A 7 78.69 27.93 -55.07
C ILE A 7 79.30 29.18 -55.71
N VAL A 8 79.68 30.14 -54.86
CA VAL A 8 80.15 31.46 -55.28
C VAL A 8 81.56 31.73 -54.78
N LYS A 9 82.33 32.43 -55.62
CA LYS A 9 83.72 32.85 -55.35
C LYS A 9 83.77 34.21 -54.64
N SER A 10 82.88 35.12 -55.01
CA SER A 10 82.73 36.45 -54.40
C SER A 10 81.32 37.00 -54.63
N ILE A 11 80.86 37.89 -53.75
CA ILE A 11 79.54 38.54 -53.81
C ILE A 11 79.73 40.06 -53.76
N ASN A 12 79.08 40.81 -54.63
CA ASN A 12 79.00 42.27 -54.55
C ASN A 12 77.55 42.70 -54.33
N ILE A 13 77.23 43.00 -53.07
CA ILE A 13 75.87 43.35 -52.63
C ILE A 13 75.44 44.71 -53.20
N ALA A 14 76.37 45.66 -53.34
CA ALA A 14 76.08 47.00 -53.85
C ALA A 14 75.68 46.99 -55.34
N GLU A 15 76.19 46.04 -56.10
CA GLU A 15 75.96 45.93 -57.55
C GLU A 15 74.90 44.89 -57.93
N GLY A 16 74.35 44.16 -56.97
CA GLY A 16 73.30 43.18 -57.27
C GLY A 16 73.81 41.92 -57.99
N ASN A 17 75.09 41.54 -57.84
CA ASN A 17 75.69 40.43 -58.58
C ASN A 17 76.60 39.52 -57.72
N TYR A 18 76.89 38.32 -58.24
CA TYR A 18 77.84 37.37 -57.67
C TYR A 18 78.74 36.77 -58.75
N THR A 19 79.94 36.33 -58.37
CA THR A 19 80.86 35.58 -59.23
C THR A 19 80.78 34.10 -58.89
N ASN A 20 80.44 33.23 -59.85
CA ASN A 20 80.37 31.79 -59.62
C ASN A 20 81.75 31.11 -59.64
N ASN A 21 81.80 29.80 -59.39
CA ASN A 21 83.04 29.01 -59.44
C ASN A 21 83.72 28.92 -60.82
N GLN A 22 83.10 29.46 -61.86
CA GLN A 22 83.61 29.52 -63.24
C GLN A 22 84.04 30.95 -63.61
N ASP A 23 84.13 31.87 -62.63
CA ASP A 23 84.47 33.29 -62.82
C ASP A 23 83.44 34.09 -63.65
N GLU A 24 82.21 33.57 -63.79
CA GLU A 24 81.10 34.29 -64.43
C GLU A 24 80.40 35.22 -63.43
N ILE A 25 80.18 36.48 -63.82
CA ILE A 25 79.36 37.44 -63.08
C ILE A 25 77.89 37.22 -63.44
N LYS A 26 77.04 36.96 -62.44
CA LYS A 26 75.60 36.76 -62.60
C LYS A 26 74.81 37.66 -61.66
N SER A 27 73.70 38.21 -62.16
CA SER A 27 72.77 39.01 -61.36
C SER A 27 71.90 38.12 -60.46
N PHE A 28 71.41 38.69 -59.36
CA PHE A 28 70.47 38.01 -58.48
C PHE A 28 69.10 37.85 -59.16
N GLU A 29 68.53 36.65 -59.11
CA GLU A 29 67.11 36.42 -59.41
C GLU A 29 66.34 36.40 -58.09
N PRO A 30 65.21 37.12 -57.96
CA PRO A 30 64.41 37.13 -56.75
C PRO A 30 63.68 35.80 -56.56
N LEU A 31 64.31 34.85 -55.86
CA LEU A 31 63.69 33.67 -55.22
C LEU A 31 64.75 32.95 -54.37
N GLU A 32 64.55 32.93 -53.05
CA GLU A 32 65.34 32.28 -51.98
C GLU A 32 66.55 31.43 -52.43
N ILE A 33 67.70 32.07 -52.55
CA ILE A 33 69.00 31.43 -52.82
C ILE A 33 69.79 31.34 -51.52
N TYR A 34 70.24 30.15 -51.15
CA TYR A 34 71.29 29.98 -50.12
C TYR A 34 72.64 29.87 -50.83
N LEU A 35 73.51 30.86 -50.64
CA LEU A 35 74.85 30.91 -51.21
C LEU A 35 75.84 30.19 -50.29
N VAL A 36 76.72 29.35 -50.85
CA VAL A 36 77.74 28.60 -50.09
C VAL A 36 79.13 28.89 -50.68
N PRO A 37 80.07 29.49 -49.93
CA PRO A 37 81.47 29.59 -50.37
C PRO A 37 82.17 28.22 -50.32
N ARG A 38 83.20 28.05 -51.16
CA ARG A 38 83.92 26.77 -51.33
C ARG A 38 84.48 26.25 -49.99
N LYS A 39 84.06 25.02 -49.66
CA LYS A 39 84.52 24.04 -48.66
C LYS A 39 85.88 24.36 -48.00
N GLU A 40 85.90 25.23 -46.98
CA GLU A 40 86.88 25.29 -45.86
C GLU A 40 86.79 26.54 -44.94
N GLY A 41 85.79 27.44 -45.10
CA GLY A 41 85.60 28.60 -44.19
C GLY A 41 84.22 28.66 -43.54
N SER A 42 84.07 29.42 -42.44
CA SER A 42 82.76 29.72 -41.83
C SER A 42 81.78 30.25 -42.88
N HIS A 43 80.61 29.62 -43.02
CA HIS A 43 79.65 29.97 -44.06
C HIS A 43 78.90 31.26 -43.68
N GLU A 44 79.01 32.31 -44.49
CA GLU A 44 78.14 33.47 -44.41
C GLU A 44 76.82 33.14 -45.12
N ARG A 45 75.71 33.12 -44.38
CA ARG A 45 74.38 32.93 -44.96
C ARG A 45 73.82 34.28 -45.38
N PHE A 46 73.10 34.32 -46.49
CA PHE A 46 72.40 35.51 -46.95
C PHE A 46 70.91 35.19 -47.11
N VAL A 47 70.04 36.11 -46.73
CA VAL A 47 68.58 35.99 -46.85
C VAL A 47 68.02 37.18 -47.63
N THR A 48 66.98 36.93 -48.42
CA THR A 48 66.27 37.94 -49.20
C THR A 48 64.95 38.28 -48.50
N ASP A 49 64.66 39.56 -48.29
CA ASP A 49 63.36 39.99 -47.75
C ASP A 49 62.24 40.03 -48.81
N ASN A 50 61.01 40.35 -48.38
CA ASN A 50 59.84 40.45 -49.26
C ASN A 50 59.95 41.55 -50.34
N ASN A 51 60.94 42.43 -50.26
CA ASN A 51 61.22 43.48 -51.23
C ASN A 51 62.39 43.12 -52.16
N GLY A 52 62.96 41.90 -52.04
CA GLY A 52 64.09 41.46 -52.85
C GLY A 52 65.46 41.91 -52.33
N ILE A 53 65.53 42.51 -51.14
CA ILE A 53 66.80 43.00 -50.56
C ILE A 53 67.55 41.84 -49.92
N ILE A 54 68.81 41.65 -50.32
CA ILE A 54 69.70 40.60 -49.79
C ILE A 54 70.47 41.15 -48.59
N SER A 55 70.42 40.43 -47.46
CA SER A 55 71.15 40.77 -46.23
C SER A 55 71.99 39.61 -45.71
N LYS A 56 73.15 39.92 -45.13
CA LYS A 56 74.04 38.94 -44.49
C LYS A 56 73.46 38.51 -43.15
N GLN A 57 73.21 37.22 -42.98
CA GLN A 57 72.87 36.61 -41.71
C GLN A 57 74.18 36.39 -40.93
N SER A 58 74.39 37.23 -39.91
CA SER A 58 75.54 37.11 -39.00
C SER A 58 75.50 35.76 -38.27
N ALA A 59 76.61 35.02 -38.26
CA ALA A 59 76.72 33.74 -37.55
C ALA A 59 76.51 33.86 -36.03
N ASP A 60 76.61 35.08 -35.48
CA ASP A 60 76.46 35.40 -34.05
C ASP A 60 75.14 36.13 -33.72
N SER A 61 74.16 36.19 -34.64
CA SER A 61 72.89 36.83 -34.32
C SER A 61 72.08 35.94 -33.38
N ASN A 62 72.00 36.32 -32.11
CA ASN A 62 70.99 35.80 -31.20
C ASN A 62 69.62 36.17 -31.77
N ASP A 63 69.03 35.25 -32.52
CA ASP A 63 67.65 35.38 -32.94
C ASP A 63 66.78 35.51 -31.68
N THR A 64 66.00 36.58 -31.61
CA THR A 64 64.98 36.77 -30.58
C THR A 64 63.65 36.29 -31.15
N PHE A 65 62.72 35.88 -30.28
CA PHE A 65 61.38 35.50 -30.73
C PHE A 65 60.72 36.61 -31.58
N ASP A 66 60.94 37.88 -31.22
CA ASP A 66 60.45 39.05 -31.96
C ASP A 66 61.11 39.22 -33.34
N ASN A 67 62.41 38.99 -33.48
CA ASN A 67 63.07 39.19 -34.77
C ASN A 67 62.78 38.04 -35.76
N ILE A 68 62.54 36.82 -35.27
CA ILE A 68 62.11 35.69 -36.11
C ILE A 68 60.66 35.88 -36.59
N THR A 69 59.75 36.29 -35.71
CA THR A 69 58.34 36.45 -36.05
C THR A 69 58.10 37.60 -37.04
N ASN A 70 58.85 38.71 -36.90
CA ASN A 70 58.74 39.86 -37.80
C ASN A 70 59.33 39.64 -39.21
N ARG A 71 60.13 38.59 -39.43
CA ARG A 71 60.69 38.26 -40.76
C ARG A 71 59.65 37.61 -41.70
N GLY A 72 58.42 37.37 -41.25
CA GLY A 72 57.38 36.75 -42.08
C GLY A 72 57.72 35.33 -42.52
N ASN A 73 58.54 34.62 -41.73
CA ASN A 73 58.97 33.26 -42.02
C ASN A 73 57.75 32.36 -42.27
N SER A 74 57.65 31.82 -43.48
CA SER A 74 56.59 30.91 -43.90
C SER A 74 57.22 29.72 -44.62
N THR A 75 56.49 28.61 -44.70
CA THR A 75 56.92 27.42 -45.44
C THR A 75 55.84 27.08 -46.46
N THR A 76 56.23 26.75 -47.69
CA THR A 76 55.30 26.20 -48.70
C THR A 76 54.96 24.74 -48.43
N LYS A 77 55.54 24.14 -47.39
CA LYS A 77 55.19 22.81 -46.92
C LYS A 77 54.16 22.93 -45.82
N ASN A 78 53.13 22.12 -45.95
CA ASN A 78 52.05 21.92 -45.00
C ASN A 78 52.49 21.33 -43.63
N GLU A 79 53.79 21.14 -43.41
CA GLU A 79 54.34 20.39 -42.29
C GLU A 79 55.67 21.01 -41.80
N ILE A 80 55.79 21.20 -40.49
CA ILE A 80 57.05 21.38 -39.78
C ILE A 80 57.50 20.00 -39.29
N VAL A 81 58.54 19.45 -39.92
CA VAL A 81 59.07 18.12 -39.59
C VAL A 81 60.05 18.21 -38.43
N LEU A 82 59.75 17.52 -37.33
CA LEU A 82 60.69 17.32 -36.23
C LEU A 82 61.44 16.00 -36.49
N ALA A 83 62.67 16.11 -37.00
CA ALA A 83 63.56 14.98 -37.23
C ALA A 83 64.38 14.68 -35.95
N SER A 84 64.50 13.40 -35.60
CA SER A 84 65.53 12.93 -34.65
C SER A 84 66.70 12.30 -35.41
N ALA A 85 67.79 11.99 -34.71
CA ALA A 85 68.93 11.26 -35.28
C ALA A 85 68.57 9.89 -35.91
N LYS A 86 67.33 9.39 -35.73
CA LYS A 86 66.81 8.14 -36.28
C LYS A 86 65.74 8.31 -37.38
N GLY A 87 65.47 9.53 -37.87
CA GLY A 87 64.49 9.80 -38.95
C GLY A 87 63.35 10.76 -38.54
N ARG A 88 62.27 10.80 -39.35
CA ARG A 88 61.05 11.62 -39.09
C ARG A 88 60.36 11.11 -37.82
N SER A 89 60.43 11.88 -36.72
CA SER A 89 59.89 11.45 -35.42
C SER A 89 58.46 11.94 -35.16
N ALA A 90 58.13 13.15 -35.60
CA ALA A 90 56.77 13.70 -35.64
C ALA A 90 56.75 14.89 -36.61
N ALA A 91 55.58 15.24 -37.15
CA ALA A 91 55.40 16.50 -37.85
C ALA A 91 54.25 17.28 -37.22
N LEU A 92 54.43 18.59 -37.06
CA LEU A 92 53.32 19.51 -36.88
C LEU A 92 52.81 19.86 -38.28
N GLY A 93 51.63 19.40 -38.65
CA GLY A 93 51.11 19.57 -40.00
C GLY A 93 49.67 20.09 -40.04
N PHE A 94 49.35 20.73 -41.16
CA PHE A 94 48.03 21.22 -41.50
C PHE A 94 47.67 20.78 -42.92
N ASN A 95 46.54 20.10 -43.08
CA ASN A 95 46.05 19.72 -44.39
C ASN A 95 45.09 20.80 -44.92
N GLU A 96 45.56 21.59 -45.87
CA GLU A 96 44.80 22.69 -46.47
C GLU A 96 43.50 22.26 -47.16
N LYS A 97 43.43 21.04 -47.70
CA LYS A 97 42.23 20.55 -48.40
C LYS A 97 41.12 20.17 -47.43
N THR A 98 41.49 19.69 -46.25
CA THR A 98 40.56 19.11 -45.28
C THR A 98 40.43 19.93 -44.00
N SER A 99 41.22 21.00 -43.86
CA SER A 99 41.35 21.79 -42.61
C SER A 99 41.73 20.92 -41.40
N GLY A 100 42.49 19.84 -41.62
CA GLY A 100 42.95 18.94 -40.57
C GLY A 100 44.25 19.41 -39.93
N TYR A 101 44.37 19.31 -38.60
CA TYR A 101 45.57 19.67 -37.84
C TYR A 101 46.16 18.44 -37.19
N TYR A 102 47.49 18.33 -37.17
CA TYR A 102 48.11 17.24 -36.44
C TYR A 102 49.50 17.53 -35.90
N PHE A 103 49.86 16.80 -34.85
CA PHE A 103 51.21 16.67 -34.32
C PHE A 103 51.54 15.19 -34.20
N GLY A 104 52.28 14.62 -35.16
CA GLY A 104 52.51 13.17 -35.24
C GLY A 104 52.69 12.66 -36.67
N ASP A 105 52.04 11.53 -36.97
CA ASP A 105 52.07 10.79 -38.25
C ASP A 105 50.65 10.45 -38.76
N MET A 106 49.67 11.34 -38.52
CA MET A 106 48.34 11.26 -39.13
C MET A 106 48.46 11.17 -40.66
N ASN A 107 47.61 10.36 -41.32
CA ASN A 107 47.68 10.17 -42.78
C ASN A 107 47.49 11.52 -43.51
N PRO A 108 48.50 12.06 -44.21
CA PRO A 108 48.35 13.35 -44.87
C PRO A 108 47.43 13.31 -46.09
N GLU A 109 47.16 12.13 -46.66
CA GLU A 109 46.40 11.94 -47.90
C GLU A 109 44.90 11.63 -47.68
N HIS A 110 44.38 11.79 -46.46
CA HIS A 110 42.96 11.55 -46.19
C HIS A 110 42.05 12.60 -46.85
N THR A 111 40.79 12.24 -47.11
CA THR A 111 39.77 13.12 -47.70
C THR A 111 38.77 13.68 -46.69
N GLY A 112 38.76 13.20 -45.44
CA GLY A 112 37.83 13.67 -44.41
C GLY A 112 38.24 14.99 -43.75
N SER A 113 37.26 15.83 -43.42
CA SER A 113 37.47 17.22 -42.98
C SER A 113 37.53 17.40 -41.47
N ASN A 114 38.19 18.47 -41.01
CA ASN A 114 38.19 18.97 -39.63
C ASN A 114 38.63 17.93 -38.59
N ASN A 115 39.68 17.18 -38.90
CA ASN A 115 40.27 16.21 -37.98
C ASN A 115 41.42 16.83 -37.19
N LEU A 116 41.53 16.49 -35.90
CA LEU A 116 42.64 16.86 -35.02
C LEU A 116 43.34 15.60 -34.53
N GLY A 117 44.62 15.42 -34.86
CA GLY A 117 45.43 14.29 -34.42
C GLY A 117 46.68 14.73 -33.66
N PHE A 118 46.78 14.44 -32.36
CA PHE A 118 47.95 14.79 -31.55
C PHE A 118 48.53 13.53 -30.91
N GLY A 119 49.72 13.11 -31.33
CA GLY A 119 50.39 11.90 -30.85
C GLY A 119 50.96 11.05 -31.99
N ILE A 120 51.89 10.16 -31.65
CA ILE A 120 52.45 9.20 -32.60
C ILE A 120 51.45 8.06 -32.81
N SER A 121 51.27 7.64 -34.06
CA SER A 121 50.29 6.68 -34.57
C SER A 121 48.84 7.05 -34.24
N THR A 122 48.55 8.35 -34.23
CA THR A 122 47.23 8.91 -34.00
C THR A 122 46.56 9.22 -35.34
N LEU A 123 45.36 8.67 -35.61
CA LEU A 123 44.65 8.79 -36.90
C LEU A 123 45.50 8.37 -38.12
N LYS A 124 46.42 7.43 -37.92
CA LYS A 124 47.41 7.00 -38.92
C LYS A 124 46.78 6.34 -40.16
N LYS A 125 45.64 5.65 -40.01
CA LYS A 125 44.95 4.95 -41.10
C LYS A 125 43.73 5.68 -41.65
N LEU A 126 43.50 6.93 -41.23
CA LEU A 126 42.33 7.70 -41.65
C LEU A 126 42.32 7.86 -43.17
N SER A 127 41.22 7.53 -43.84
CA SER A 127 41.04 7.66 -45.29
C SER A 127 40.00 8.71 -45.65
N SER A 128 38.82 8.69 -45.02
CA SER A 128 37.69 9.57 -45.39
C SER A 128 36.84 10.07 -44.22
N GLY A 129 37.09 9.59 -43.00
CA GLY A 129 36.35 10.02 -41.80
C GLY A 129 36.60 11.48 -41.43
N SER A 130 35.56 12.19 -40.98
CA SER A 130 35.58 13.62 -40.65
C SER A 130 35.27 13.89 -39.17
N TYR A 131 35.63 15.08 -38.68
CA TYR A 131 35.28 15.57 -37.35
C TYR A 131 35.79 14.71 -36.18
N ASN A 132 36.95 14.07 -36.35
CA ASN A 132 37.57 13.31 -35.27
C ASN A 132 38.57 14.17 -34.48
N THR A 133 38.52 14.10 -33.16
CA THR A 133 39.53 14.64 -32.24
C THR A 133 40.22 13.49 -31.55
N SER A 134 41.53 13.34 -31.75
CA SER A 134 42.32 12.27 -31.15
C SER A 134 43.60 12.82 -30.54
N VAL A 135 43.76 12.64 -29.24
CA VAL A 135 44.92 13.15 -28.49
C VAL A 135 45.52 12.01 -27.65
N GLY A 136 46.77 11.65 -27.93
CA GLY A 136 47.53 10.61 -27.25
C GLY A 136 48.06 9.56 -28.22
N CYS A 137 49.23 8.99 -27.90
CA CYS A 137 49.91 8.02 -28.76
C CYS A 137 49.05 6.76 -28.97
N TYR A 138 49.00 6.29 -30.21
CA TYR A 138 48.24 5.14 -30.66
C TYR A 138 46.71 5.27 -30.51
N SER A 139 46.20 6.49 -30.25
CA SER A 139 44.76 6.74 -30.14
C SER A 139 44.10 6.80 -31.53
N LEU A 140 43.01 6.04 -31.72
CA LEU A 140 42.34 5.89 -33.02
C LEU A 140 43.32 5.54 -34.17
N SER A 141 44.30 4.67 -33.92
CA SER A 141 45.32 4.34 -34.92
C SER A 141 44.73 3.67 -36.17
N GLU A 142 43.73 2.79 -35.99
CA GLU A 142 43.19 1.94 -37.06
C GLU A 142 41.92 2.49 -37.74
N VAL A 143 41.46 3.69 -37.37
CA VAL A 143 40.24 4.27 -37.95
C VAL A 143 40.49 4.67 -39.40
N SER A 144 39.62 4.25 -40.33
CA SER A 144 39.71 4.58 -41.76
C SER A 144 38.58 5.52 -42.21
N GLU A 145 37.33 5.15 -41.94
CA GLU A 145 36.14 5.84 -42.47
C GLU A 145 35.28 6.48 -41.35
N GLY A 146 35.54 6.14 -40.08
CA GLY A 146 34.77 6.61 -38.92
C GLY A 146 34.83 8.12 -38.68
N SER A 147 33.73 8.73 -38.26
CA SER A 147 33.57 10.18 -38.07
C SER A 147 33.04 10.53 -36.68
N ASN A 148 33.21 11.79 -36.25
CA ASN A 148 32.66 12.31 -34.99
C ASN A 148 33.18 11.59 -33.72
N ASN A 149 34.41 11.06 -33.73
CA ASN A 149 35.00 10.43 -32.54
C ASN A 149 35.86 11.42 -31.76
N THR A 150 35.75 11.40 -30.43
CA THR A 150 36.62 12.13 -29.50
C THR A 150 37.40 11.16 -28.64
N THR A 151 38.72 11.21 -28.69
CA THR A 151 39.58 10.31 -27.91
C THR A 151 40.72 11.05 -27.24
N LEU A 152 41.00 10.68 -25.99
CA LEU A 152 42.03 11.29 -25.16
C LEU A 152 42.75 10.23 -24.33
N GLY A 153 44.03 10.00 -24.61
CA GLY A 153 44.94 9.18 -23.83
C GLY A 153 45.68 8.11 -24.64
N TYR A 154 46.34 7.19 -23.96
CA TYR A 154 47.24 6.22 -24.61
C TYR A 154 46.47 4.99 -25.10
N ALA A 155 46.66 4.65 -26.38
CA ALA A 155 46.07 3.48 -27.03
C ALA A 155 44.53 3.36 -26.88
N THR A 156 43.84 4.49 -26.80
CA THR A 156 42.37 4.53 -26.77
C THR A 156 41.80 4.22 -28.14
N ALA A 157 40.77 3.36 -28.18
CA ALA A 157 40.09 2.95 -29.42
C ALA A 157 41.04 2.47 -30.53
N TYR A 158 42.15 1.80 -30.16
CA TYR A 158 43.23 1.44 -31.07
C TYR A 158 42.75 0.68 -32.32
N GLN A 159 41.94 -0.38 -32.12
CA GLN A 159 41.45 -1.29 -33.18
C GLN A 159 40.16 -0.80 -33.87
N LEU A 160 39.66 0.39 -33.53
CA LEU A 160 38.41 0.92 -34.08
C LEU A 160 38.62 1.31 -35.56
N ASN A 161 37.81 0.79 -36.50
CA ASN A 161 38.06 0.99 -37.93
C ASN A 161 37.02 1.92 -38.62
N ARG A 162 35.74 1.54 -38.73
CA ARG A 162 34.70 2.37 -39.41
C ARG A 162 33.72 3.05 -38.45
N SER A 163 33.96 2.96 -37.14
CA SER A 163 32.98 3.38 -36.14
C SER A 163 32.96 4.89 -35.93
N SER A 164 31.79 5.41 -35.59
CA SER A 164 31.52 6.84 -35.50
C SER A 164 30.88 7.21 -34.16
N THR A 165 30.95 8.50 -33.80
CA THR A 165 30.20 9.05 -32.66
C THR A 165 30.56 8.38 -31.33
N ASN A 166 31.87 8.23 -31.06
CA ASN A 166 32.35 7.67 -29.81
C ASN A 166 33.18 8.65 -28.99
N VAL A 167 33.14 8.50 -27.67
CA VAL A 167 34.01 9.20 -26.72
C VAL A 167 34.84 8.17 -25.98
N PHE A 168 36.16 8.20 -26.10
CA PHE A 168 37.08 7.30 -25.36
C PHE A 168 38.14 8.10 -24.62
N ILE A 169 38.10 8.11 -23.29
CA ILE A 169 39.04 8.88 -22.47
C ILE A 169 39.77 7.95 -21.48
N GLY A 170 41.10 7.97 -21.50
CA GLY A 170 41.99 7.33 -20.54
C GLY A 170 43.04 6.42 -21.18
N HIS A 171 43.39 5.29 -20.54
CA HIS A 171 44.51 4.43 -20.96
C HIS A 171 43.99 3.06 -21.39
N TYR A 172 44.26 2.59 -22.61
CA TYR A 172 43.73 1.31 -23.15
C TYR A 172 42.21 1.18 -23.11
N THR A 173 41.48 2.28 -23.21
CA THR A 173 40.01 2.26 -23.18
C THR A 173 39.47 2.01 -24.59
N GLY A 174 38.68 0.95 -24.74
CA GLY A 174 38.14 0.52 -26.03
C GLY A 174 39.18 -0.06 -26.99
N PHE A 175 40.35 -0.49 -26.49
CA PHE A 175 41.50 -0.92 -27.29
C PHE A 175 41.13 -1.98 -28.35
N ASN A 176 40.33 -2.98 -27.99
CA ASN A 176 39.93 -4.10 -28.86
C ASN A 176 38.55 -3.94 -29.52
N LEU A 177 37.91 -2.75 -29.44
CA LEU A 177 36.61 -2.54 -30.09
C LEU A 177 36.76 -2.66 -31.61
N ARG A 178 35.88 -3.44 -32.26
CA ARG A 178 35.87 -3.58 -33.73
C ARG A 178 34.53 -3.18 -34.32
N SER A 179 34.53 -2.85 -35.61
CA SER A 179 33.42 -2.17 -36.26
C SER A 179 32.19 -3.06 -36.45
N GLU A 180 32.26 -4.15 -37.20
CA GLU A 180 31.06 -4.78 -37.75
C GLU A 180 30.17 -5.47 -36.69
N ILE A 181 28.95 -4.96 -36.55
CA ILE A 181 27.82 -5.50 -35.80
C ILE A 181 26.74 -5.89 -36.82
N LEU A 182 26.21 -7.12 -36.75
CA LEU A 182 25.12 -7.52 -37.63
C LEU A 182 23.80 -6.90 -37.15
N GLU A 183 22.87 -6.59 -38.05
CA GLU A 183 21.54 -6.10 -37.64
C GLU A 183 20.83 -7.09 -36.70
N SER A 184 20.99 -8.39 -36.93
CA SER A 184 20.45 -9.43 -36.06
C SER A 184 21.03 -9.39 -34.64
N ASP A 185 22.26 -8.90 -34.45
CA ASP A 185 22.85 -8.71 -33.12
C ASP A 185 22.06 -7.66 -32.32
N LEU A 186 21.58 -6.60 -32.99
CA LEU A 186 20.84 -5.51 -32.36
C LEU A 186 19.36 -5.84 -32.15
N ALA A 187 18.75 -6.55 -33.10
CA ALA A 187 17.36 -6.98 -32.98
C ALA A 187 17.14 -7.89 -31.75
N ASN A 188 18.16 -8.66 -31.38
CA ASN A 188 18.17 -9.49 -30.16
C ASN A 188 18.23 -8.67 -28.85
N ILE A 189 18.59 -7.39 -28.90
CA ILE A 189 18.54 -6.47 -27.75
C ILE A 189 17.14 -5.89 -27.62
N SER A 190 16.65 -5.26 -28.70
CA SER A 190 15.27 -4.87 -28.90
C SER A 190 15.06 -4.40 -30.36
N PRO A 191 13.88 -4.62 -30.96
CA PRO A 191 13.55 -4.06 -32.26
C PRO A 191 13.64 -2.53 -32.30
N ALA A 192 13.31 -1.86 -31.18
CA ALA A 192 13.37 -0.41 -31.05
C ALA A 192 14.81 0.12 -31.10
N ALA A 193 15.76 -0.53 -30.43
CA ALA A 193 17.18 -0.15 -30.50
C ALA A 193 17.75 -0.34 -31.91
N ALA A 194 17.38 -1.43 -32.59
CA ALA A 194 17.76 -1.65 -33.98
C ALA A 194 17.17 -0.57 -34.91
N ALA A 195 15.89 -0.23 -34.75
CA ALA A 195 15.23 0.83 -35.52
C ALA A 195 15.87 2.21 -35.27
N TYR A 196 16.12 2.56 -34.01
CA TYR A 196 16.80 3.80 -33.65
C TYR A 196 18.20 3.90 -34.27
N MET A 197 18.99 2.83 -34.21
CA MET A 197 20.32 2.82 -34.83
C MET A 197 20.27 2.92 -36.35
N LYS A 198 19.21 2.40 -36.99
CA LYS A 198 18.94 2.62 -38.42
C LYS A 198 18.56 4.06 -38.70
N GLU A 199 17.77 4.73 -37.87
CA GLU A 199 17.47 6.16 -38.07
C GLU A 199 18.73 7.02 -37.96
N GLN A 200 19.66 6.63 -37.10
CA GLN A 200 20.96 7.28 -36.94
C GLN A 200 22.01 6.82 -37.98
N VAL A 201 21.62 6.58 -39.25
CA VAL A 201 22.50 6.04 -40.32
C VAL A 201 23.87 6.74 -40.35
N ALA A 202 23.87 8.08 -40.31
CA ALA A 202 25.07 8.90 -40.41
C ALA A 202 25.99 8.79 -39.17
N LEU A 203 25.44 8.53 -37.99
CA LEU A 203 26.18 8.45 -36.73
C LEU A 203 26.61 7.02 -36.39
N SER A 204 25.87 6.02 -36.85
CA SER A 204 26.11 4.59 -36.56
C SER A 204 27.02 3.91 -37.58
N GLY A 205 27.21 4.53 -38.76
CA GLY A 205 27.96 3.93 -39.87
C GLY A 205 27.25 2.73 -40.49
N TYR A 206 25.91 2.77 -40.54
CA TYR A 206 25.09 1.69 -41.10
C TYR A 206 25.28 1.60 -42.61
N ASN A 207 25.67 0.42 -43.12
CA ASN A 207 25.94 0.19 -44.55
C ASN A 207 24.84 -0.60 -45.28
N GLY A 208 23.66 -0.77 -44.66
CA GLY A 208 22.54 -1.52 -45.21
C GLY A 208 22.45 -2.98 -44.74
N THR A 209 23.52 -3.54 -44.20
CA THR A 209 23.54 -4.93 -43.67
C THR A 209 24.21 -5.06 -42.30
N SER A 210 24.96 -4.03 -41.87
CA SER A 210 25.71 -4.02 -40.62
C SER A 210 25.88 -2.60 -40.08
N PHE A 211 26.13 -2.50 -38.77
CA PHE A 211 26.45 -1.29 -38.03
C PHE A 211 27.91 -1.31 -37.59
N ASN A 212 28.46 -0.16 -37.21
CA ASN A 212 29.76 -0.08 -36.58
C ASN A 212 29.65 0.08 -35.06
N SER A 213 30.74 -0.16 -34.31
CA SER A 213 30.77 0.03 -32.86
C SER A 213 30.72 1.51 -32.47
N SER A 214 29.53 2.09 -32.61
CA SER A 214 29.26 3.53 -32.60
C SER A 214 28.37 3.92 -31.41
N LEU A 215 28.29 5.21 -31.11
CA LEU A 215 27.45 5.75 -30.02
C LEU A 215 27.89 5.29 -28.62
N ASN A 216 29.20 5.16 -28.38
CA ASN A 216 29.73 4.75 -27.07
C ASN A 216 30.42 5.90 -26.34
N THR A 217 30.33 5.90 -25.01
CA THR A 217 31.09 6.81 -24.13
C THR A 217 31.83 6.00 -23.09
N TYR A 218 33.14 5.85 -23.22
CA TYR A 218 33.97 5.11 -22.28
C TYR A 218 34.99 6.06 -21.63
N VAL A 219 35.00 6.12 -20.30
CA VAL A 219 35.87 7.00 -19.53
C VAL A 219 36.56 6.21 -18.41
N GLY A 220 37.88 6.17 -18.43
CA GLY A 220 38.72 5.55 -17.42
C GLY A 220 39.83 4.68 -18.00
N GLY A 221 40.33 3.70 -17.24
CA GLY A 221 41.53 2.95 -17.60
C GLY A 221 41.27 1.47 -17.84
N VAL A 222 41.82 0.90 -18.91
CA VAL A 222 41.86 -0.54 -19.20
C VAL A 222 40.44 -1.12 -19.32
N ILE A 223 39.56 -0.36 -19.97
CA ILE A 223 38.21 -0.83 -20.29
C ILE A 223 38.33 -1.66 -21.56
N ASN A 224 38.06 -2.97 -21.45
CA ASN A 224 38.00 -3.90 -22.58
C ASN A 224 39.36 -4.12 -23.30
N SER A 225 40.39 -4.55 -22.56
CA SER A 225 41.78 -4.64 -23.02
C SER A 225 42.30 -6.05 -23.35
N ASN A 226 41.59 -7.14 -23.02
CA ASN A 226 42.13 -8.50 -23.16
C ASN A 226 41.90 -9.10 -24.56
N GLY A 227 42.99 -9.56 -25.18
CA GLY A 227 43.03 -10.01 -26.57
C GLY A 227 42.62 -11.46 -26.78
N SER A 228 41.43 -11.68 -27.33
CA SER A 228 41.15 -12.63 -28.41
C SER A 228 39.68 -12.49 -28.84
N THR A 229 39.46 -12.07 -30.10
CA THR A 229 38.17 -11.78 -30.79
C THR A 229 37.53 -10.39 -30.53
N PRO A 230 36.74 -9.84 -31.48
CA PRO A 230 36.26 -8.47 -31.45
C PRO A 230 35.15 -8.22 -30.44
N VAL A 231 35.29 -7.16 -29.65
CA VAL A 231 34.24 -6.74 -28.72
C VAL A 231 33.46 -5.62 -29.35
N ARG A 232 32.25 -5.94 -29.76
CA ARG A 232 31.35 -5.03 -30.45
C ARG A 232 30.61 -4.20 -29.40
N ALA A 233 30.60 -2.89 -29.55
CA ALA A 233 29.95 -2.01 -28.58
C ALA A 233 29.06 -0.98 -29.28
N ALA A 234 27.85 -0.79 -28.76
CA ALA A 234 27.01 0.28 -29.23
C ALA A 234 26.09 0.81 -28.13
N MET A 235 25.77 2.10 -28.21
CA MET A 235 24.85 2.78 -27.28
C MET A 235 25.24 2.57 -25.80
N SER A 236 26.53 2.41 -25.49
CA SER A 236 26.98 2.04 -24.14
C SER A 236 27.80 3.14 -23.49
N THR A 237 27.50 3.41 -22.22
CA THR A 237 28.21 4.37 -21.37
C THR A 237 28.93 3.63 -20.24
N ILE A 238 30.26 3.65 -20.26
CA ILE A 238 31.11 2.89 -19.33
C ILE A 238 32.08 3.84 -18.64
N ILE A 239 32.02 3.91 -17.32
CA ILE A 239 32.86 4.79 -16.50
C ILE A 239 33.55 3.96 -15.42
N GLY A 240 34.88 3.91 -15.43
CA GLY A 240 35.66 3.25 -14.38
C GLY A 240 36.97 2.65 -14.85
N ALA A 241 37.58 1.81 -14.00
CA ALA A 241 38.90 1.23 -14.26
C ALA A 241 38.83 -0.31 -14.26
N SER A 242 39.45 -0.93 -15.27
CA SER A 242 39.51 -2.39 -15.45
C SER A 242 38.15 -3.07 -15.34
N THR A 243 37.10 -2.37 -15.79
CA THR A 243 35.73 -2.87 -15.83
C THR A 243 35.48 -3.58 -17.15
N LEU A 244 34.56 -4.54 -17.15
CA LEU A 244 34.23 -5.37 -18.31
C LEU A 244 35.43 -6.15 -18.85
N ASN A 245 36.30 -6.59 -17.93
CA ASN A 245 37.39 -7.47 -18.31
C ASN A 245 36.81 -8.82 -18.79
N ASN A 246 37.36 -9.34 -19.88
CA ASN A 246 36.90 -10.51 -20.63
C ASN A 246 35.52 -10.38 -21.32
N THR A 247 34.96 -9.18 -21.49
CA THR A 247 33.83 -9.03 -22.42
C THR A 247 34.32 -9.29 -23.83
N LEU A 248 34.04 -10.46 -24.42
CA LEU A 248 34.61 -10.84 -25.72
C LEU A 248 33.71 -10.58 -26.93
N TYR A 249 32.39 -10.44 -26.77
CA TYR A 249 31.47 -10.53 -27.91
C TYR A 249 30.60 -9.30 -28.12
N ARG A 250 29.75 -8.93 -27.15
CA ARG A 250 28.74 -7.85 -27.33
C ARG A 250 28.58 -6.98 -26.09
N ASN A 251 28.55 -5.67 -26.28
CA ASN A 251 28.30 -4.66 -25.25
C ASN A 251 27.31 -3.62 -25.79
N PHE A 252 26.01 -3.89 -25.66
CA PHE A 252 24.99 -3.05 -26.27
C PHE A 252 24.01 -2.42 -25.28
N ASN A 253 23.72 -1.13 -25.44
CA ASN A 253 22.74 -0.41 -24.63
C ASN A 253 22.96 -0.55 -23.10
N ASN A 254 24.18 -0.29 -22.63
CA ASN A 254 24.54 -0.49 -21.23
C ASN A 254 24.97 0.79 -20.53
N ILE A 255 24.79 0.82 -19.22
CA ILE A 255 25.39 1.79 -18.31
C ILE A 255 26.21 1.03 -17.27
N VAL A 256 27.52 1.28 -17.21
CA VAL A 256 28.39 0.67 -16.19
C VAL A 256 29.20 1.74 -15.49
N ILE A 257 29.12 1.77 -14.17
CA ILE A 257 29.88 2.68 -13.32
C ILE A 257 30.58 1.86 -12.23
N GLY A 258 31.91 1.91 -12.24
CA GLY A 258 32.75 1.28 -11.22
C GLY A 258 33.88 0.45 -11.82
N ALA A 259 34.64 -0.19 -10.95
CA ALA A 259 35.93 -0.79 -11.25
C ALA A 259 35.95 -2.30 -11.04
N GLY A 260 36.72 -2.99 -11.87
CA GLY A 260 37.00 -4.41 -11.71
C GLY A 260 35.78 -5.31 -11.91
N ASN A 261 34.70 -4.88 -12.56
CA ASN A 261 33.60 -5.77 -12.91
C ASN A 261 34.06 -6.74 -14.01
N TYR A 262 33.84 -8.04 -13.80
CA TYR A 262 34.51 -9.11 -14.53
C TYR A 262 33.51 -10.07 -15.16
N MET A 263 33.67 -10.39 -16.44
CA MET A 263 32.89 -11.40 -17.14
C MET A 263 33.56 -12.77 -16.99
N ARG A 264 32.79 -13.80 -16.58
CA ARG A 264 33.35 -15.10 -16.17
C ARG A 264 33.93 -15.97 -17.29
N THR A 265 33.39 -15.93 -18.51
CA THR A 265 33.85 -16.80 -19.60
C THR A 265 34.16 -16.06 -20.89
N ALA A 266 34.93 -16.73 -21.75
CA ALA A 266 34.99 -16.41 -23.16
C ALA A 266 33.58 -16.51 -23.79
N ASN A 267 33.28 -15.64 -24.78
CA ASN A 267 31.98 -15.51 -25.46
C ASN A 267 30.84 -14.91 -24.60
N SER A 268 31.14 -13.82 -23.90
CA SER A 268 30.15 -13.13 -23.08
C SER A 268 29.49 -11.94 -23.80
N ALA A 269 28.20 -11.72 -23.55
CA ALA A 269 27.44 -10.57 -24.02
C ALA A 269 26.75 -9.85 -22.85
N MET A 270 26.65 -8.53 -22.98
CA MET A 270 25.94 -7.67 -22.04
C MET A 270 25.06 -6.70 -22.83
N ASN A 271 23.76 -6.77 -22.56
CA ASN A 271 22.72 -6.03 -23.25
C ASN A 271 21.80 -5.37 -22.22
N ASN A 272 21.29 -4.16 -22.50
CA ASN A 272 20.25 -3.50 -21.69
C ASN A 272 20.57 -3.38 -20.19
N SER A 273 21.85 -3.41 -19.80
CA SER A 273 22.24 -3.60 -18.41
C SER A 273 22.67 -2.31 -17.74
N ILE A 274 22.31 -2.15 -16.46
CA ILE A 274 22.76 -1.06 -15.59
C ILE A 274 23.55 -1.66 -14.44
N ILE A 275 24.84 -1.37 -14.36
CA ILE A 275 25.73 -1.91 -13.33
C ILE A 275 26.40 -0.75 -12.59
N ILE A 276 26.14 -0.64 -11.30
CA ILE A 276 26.74 0.38 -10.43
C ILE A 276 27.39 -0.33 -9.25
N GLY A 277 28.72 -0.37 -9.26
CA GLY A 277 29.50 -1.02 -8.20
C GLY A 277 30.86 -1.51 -8.68
N ASN A 278 31.62 -2.03 -7.73
CA ASN A 278 32.98 -2.49 -7.91
C ASN A 278 33.08 -3.99 -7.61
N CYS A 279 34.03 -4.65 -8.27
CA CYS A 279 34.36 -6.05 -8.03
C CYS A 279 33.13 -6.97 -8.08
N ILE A 280 32.38 -6.89 -9.17
CA ILE A 280 31.23 -7.77 -9.43
C ILE A 280 31.62 -8.82 -10.47
N ASN A 281 31.27 -10.08 -10.20
CA ASN A 281 31.29 -11.17 -11.16
C ASN A 281 29.98 -11.14 -11.96
N LEU A 282 30.11 -10.92 -13.26
CA LEU A 282 29.01 -10.90 -14.18
C LEU A 282 28.89 -12.26 -14.90
N PRO A 283 27.66 -12.77 -15.09
CA PRO A 283 27.43 -13.98 -15.88
C PRO A 283 27.77 -13.75 -17.36
N ASN A 284 27.73 -14.82 -18.16
CA ASN A 284 28.11 -14.76 -19.57
C ASN A 284 27.12 -13.96 -20.42
N GLN A 285 25.85 -13.95 -20.03
CA GLN A 285 24.78 -13.16 -20.62
C GLN A 285 24.23 -12.27 -19.52
N VAL A 286 24.32 -10.97 -19.73
CA VAL A 286 23.89 -9.99 -18.74
C VAL A 286 22.80 -9.14 -19.37
N ASP A 287 21.63 -9.16 -18.74
CA ASP A 287 20.48 -8.31 -19.00
C ASP A 287 19.84 -7.98 -17.64
N ALA A 288 20.50 -7.08 -16.91
CA ALA A 288 20.27 -6.91 -15.48
C ALA A 288 20.47 -5.48 -14.97
N LEU A 289 19.71 -5.13 -13.93
CA LEU A 289 20.02 -4.04 -13.02
C LEU A 289 20.84 -4.59 -11.86
N VAL A 290 22.02 -4.05 -11.63
CA VAL A 290 22.92 -4.48 -10.56
C VAL A 290 23.44 -3.25 -9.85
N ILE A 291 23.03 -3.04 -8.59
CA ILE A 291 23.55 -1.96 -7.76
C ILE A 291 24.07 -2.56 -6.48
N GLY A 292 25.36 -2.35 -6.21
CA GLY A 292 25.97 -2.78 -4.97
C GLY A 292 27.42 -3.20 -5.11
N SER A 293 28.10 -3.23 -3.98
CA SER A 293 29.44 -3.81 -3.84
C SER A 293 29.52 -4.48 -2.48
N ASN A 294 30.54 -5.28 -2.28
CA ASN A 294 30.76 -5.93 -1.00
C ASN A 294 32.12 -5.50 -0.42
N LYS A 295 32.14 -5.33 0.91
CA LYS A 295 33.31 -4.82 1.63
C LYS A 295 34.47 -5.82 1.67
N SER A 296 34.19 -7.12 1.65
CA SER A 296 35.17 -8.16 1.97
C SER A 296 35.58 -9.00 0.78
N ARG A 297 34.73 -9.10 -0.25
CA ARG A 297 34.98 -9.97 -1.40
C ARG A 297 34.31 -9.46 -2.67
N ARG A 298 34.74 -10.00 -3.80
CA ARG A 298 33.98 -9.96 -5.05
C ARG A 298 32.67 -10.75 -4.89
N ILE A 299 31.58 -10.21 -5.42
CA ILE A 299 30.25 -10.83 -5.37
C ILE A 299 29.76 -11.18 -6.77
N ASN A 300 28.88 -12.17 -6.90
CA ASN A 300 28.10 -12.32 -8.13
C ASN A 300 27.07 -11.18 -8.23
N SER A 301 26.67 -10.84 -9.45
CA SER A 301 25.62 -9.83 -9.68
C SER A 301 24.34 -10.11 -8.89
N SER A 302 23.93 -11.38 -8.78
CA SER A 302 22.74 -11.81 -8.02
C SER A 302 22.83 -11.57 -6.51
N GLU A 303 24.02 -11.29 -5.97
CA GLU A 303 24.25 -10.99 -4.54
C GLU A 303 24.31 -9.48 -4.29
N ALA A 304 24.21 -8.64 -5.32
CA ALA A 304 24.20 -7.19 -5.15
C ALA A 304 22.97 -6.74 -4.34
N ILE A 305 23.07 -5.62 -3.61
CA ILE A 305 21.98 -5.16 -2.73
C ILE A 305 20.68 -4.92 -3.51
N ILE A 306 20.78 -4.46 -4.76
CA ILE A 306 19.68 -4.41 -5.70
C ILE A 306 20.07 -5.25 -6.92
N TYR A 307 19.25 -6.24 -7.22
CA TYR A 307 19.40 -7.10 -8.38
C TYR A 307 18.07 -7.18 -9.14
N GLY A 308 18.07 -6.69 -10.38
CA GLY A 308 16.96 -6.78 -11.31
C GLY A 308 17.29 -7.75 -12.44
N GLU A 309 16.41 -8.69 -12.69
CA GLU A 309 16.43 -9.59 -13.82
C GLU A 309 15.44 -9.06 -14.86
N LEU A 310 15.94 -8.24 -15.78
CA LEU A 310 15.11 -7.44 -16.69
C LEU A 310 14.25 -8.31 -17.62
N PRO A 311 14.74 -9.43 -18.20
CA PRO A 311 13.91 -10.29 -19.03
C PRO A 311 12.70 -10.90 -18.29
N ASN A 312 12.82 -11.08 -16.98
CA ASN A 312 11.79 -11.69 -16.13
C ASN A 312 11.02 -10.65 -15.30
N ASN A 313 11.25 -9.35 -15.53
CA ASN A 313 10.63 -8.25 -14.78
C ASN A 313 10.70 -8.42 -13.26
N ARG A 314 11.81 -8.99 -12.75
CA ARG A 314 11.96 -9.31 -11.34
C ARG A 314 12.98 -8.39 -10.68
N LEU A 315 12.59 -7.74 -9.58
CA LEU A 315 13.48 -6.93 -8.74
C LEU A 315 13.65 -7.60 -7.38
N SER A 316 14.90 -7.74 -6.94
CA SER A 316 15.28 -8.30 -5.64
C SER A 316 16.06 -7.25 -4.83
N ILE A 317 15.70 -7.10 -3.56
CA ILE A 317 16.44 -6.31 -2.58
C ILE A 317 17.10 -7.30 -1.62
N ASN A 318 18.41 -7.50 -1.76
CA ASN A 318 19.17 -8.51 -1.01
C ASN A 318 19.68 -7.95 0.34
N ALA A 319 18.89 -7.09 0.97
CA ALA A 319 19.17 -6.48 2.26
C ALA A 319 17.85 -6.05 2.93
N PRO A 320 17.84 -5.81 4.26
CA PRO A 320 16.66 -5.28 4.93
C PRO A 320 16.20 -3.95 4.31
N LEU A 321 14.92 -3.88 3.92
CA LEU A 321 14.28 -2.65 3.45
C LEU A 321 13.68 -1.91 4.65
N THR A 322 14.22 -0.73 4.97
CA THR A 322 13.69 0.14 6.02
C THR A 322 13.07 1.39 5.39
N ILE A 323 11.80 1.66 5.70
CA ILE A 323 11.08 2.86 5.27
C ILE A 323 10.84 3.74 6.51
N PRO A 324 11.49 4.91 6.64
CA PRO A 324 11.31 5.76 7.82
C PRO A 324 9.87 6.28 7.92
N SER A 325 9.30 6.24 9.12
CA SER A 325 7.89 6.60 9.35
C SER A 325 7.57 8.06 9.04
N GLN A 326 8.53 8.98 9.13
CA GLN A 326 8.28 10.39 8.78
C GLN A 326 7.95 10.62 7.30
N TYR A 327 8.28 9.66 6.42
CA TYR A 327 7.96 9.73 5.00
C TYR A 327 6.72 8.90 4.63
N MET A 328 6.12 8.21 5.61
CA MET A 328 4.89 7.45 5.41
C MET A 328 3.68 8.28 5.84
N PRO A 329 2.68 8.46 4.96
CA PRO A 329 1.44 9.13 5.35
C PRO A 329 0.71 8.32 6.42
N ASN A 330 0.07 9.00 7.37
CA ASN A 330 -0.76 8.35 8.36
C ASN A 330 -2.03 7.80 7.71
N ALA A 331 -2.12 6.48 7.57
CA ALA A 331 -3.25 5.77 6.97
C ALA A 331 -4.41 5.50 7.96
N GLN A 332 -4.26 5.87 9.23
CA GLN A 332 -5.26 5.58 10.26
C GLN A 332 -6.56 6.33 9.98
N GLY A 333 -7.66 5.58 9.83
CA GLY A 333 -9.00 6.14 9.60
C GLY A 333 -9.25 6.71 8.20
N SER A 334 -8.26 6.76 7.32
CA SER A 334 -8.45 7.23 5.94
C SER A 334 -9.06 6.14 5.05
N SER A 335 -10.13 6.49 4.33
CA SER A 335 -10.77 5.64 3.31
C SER A 335 -9.96 5.55 2.01
N GLU A 336 -8.96 6.42 1.82
CA GLU A 336 -8.05 6.38 0.67
C GLU A 336 -7.12 5.15 0.72
N PHE A 337 -6.82 4.65 1.93
CA PHE A 337 -6.01 3.46 2.14
C PHE A 337 -6.88 2.21 2.27
N SER A 338 -7.24 1.64 1.12
CA SER A 338 -8.18 0.51 0.99
C SER A 338 -7.53 -0.88 0.85
N LYS A 339 -6.19 -0.97 0.89
CA LYS A 339 -5.44 -2.22 0.67
C LYS A 339 -4.46 -2.49 1.80
N ASN A 340 -4.29 -3.76 2.15
CA ASN A 340 -3.14 -4.21 2.95
C ASN A 340 -2.04 -4.70 2.00
N ILE A 341 -0.78 -4.39 2.31
CA ILE A 341 0.37 -5.06 1.68
C ILE A 341 0.61 -6.34 2.47
N VAL A 342 0.66 -7.47 1.76
CA VAL A 342 0.93 -8.80 2.33
C VAL A 342 2.20 -9.36 1.72
N ALA A 343 2.92 -10.18 2.47
CA ALA A 343 4.17 -10.79 2.01
C ALA A 343 4.09 -12.32 2.07
N LYS A 344 4.60 -12.98 1.03
CA LYS A 344 4.88 -14.42 1.08
C LYS A 344 6.18 -14.69 1.85
N PRO A 345 6.37 -15.93 2.36
CA PRO A 345 7.65 -16.33 2.96
C PRO A 345 8.86 -16.22 2.03
N ASP A 346 8.64 -16.21 0.71
CA ASP A 346 9.69 -16.04 -0.31
C ASP A 346 10.12 -14.56 -0.51
N GLY A 347 9.52 -13.62 0.23
CA GLY A 347 9.82 -12.19 0.17
C GLY A 347 9.06 -11.41 -0.91
N THR A 348 8.21 -12.04 -1.71
CA THR A 348 7.34 -11.32 -2.65
C THR A 348 6.18 -10.64 -1.94
N PHE A 349 5.88 -9.40 -2.35
CA PHE A 349 4.74 -8.64 -1.86
C PHE A 349 3.55 -8.76 -2.80
N GLY A 350 2.36 -8.88 -2.22
CA GLY A 350 1.08 -8.74 -2.88
C GLY A 350 0.22 -7.71 -2.16
N TRP A 351 -1.00 -7.54 -2.63
CA TRP A 351 -2.00 -6.72 -1.94
C TRP A 351 -3.32 -7.45 -1.85
N GLU A 352 -4.05 -7.17 -0.77
CA GLU A 352 -5.41 -7.63 -0.54
C GLU A 352 -6.31 -6.45 -0.17
N ASN A 353 -7.63 -6.63 -0.25
CA ASN A 353 -8.57 -5.63 0.24
C ASN A 353 -8.47 -5.52 1.76
N LYS A 354 -8.35 -4.29 2.27
CA LYS A 354 -8.41 -4.02 3.69
C LYS A 354 -9.80 -4.42 4.20
N THR A 355 -9.84 -5.40 5.08
CA THR A 355 -11.06 -5.82 5.78
C THR A 355 -10.99 -5.31 7.21
N GLU A 356 -12.01 -4.60 7.67
CA GLU A 356 -12.10 -4.13 9.05
C GLU A 356 -12.78 -5.21 9.91
N TYR A 357 -12.13 -5.59 11.02
CA TYR A 357 -12.70 -6.50 12.02
C TYR A 357 -13.12 -5.70 13.25
N ILE A 358 -14.12 -6.19 13.97
CA ILE A 358 -14.47 -5.65 15.29
C ILE A 358 -13.38 -6.11 16.27
N PRO A 359 -12.60 -5.20 16.89
CA PRO A 359 -11.55 -5.61 17.82
C PRO A 359 -12.16 -6.19 19.11
N PHE A 360 -11.38 -6.99 19.86
CA PHE A 360 -11.83 -7.61 21.12
C PHE A 360 -12.27 -6.60 22.18
N THR A 361 -11.84 -5.35 22.08
CA THR A 361 -12.24 -4.24 22.95
C THR A 361 -13.62 -3.67 22.61
N GLY A 362 -14.28 -4.17 21.56
CA GLY A 362 -15.50 -3.61 21.01
C GLY A 362 -15.24 -2.57 19.92
N ALA A 363 -16.26 -2.28 19.12
CA ALA A 363 -16.16 -1.31 18.04
C ALA A 363 -15.87 0.11 18.57
N ASP A 364 -15.08 0.87 17.83
CA ASP A 364 -14.82 2.29 18.13
C ASP A 364 -16.15 3.06 18.09
N SER A 365 -16.35 3.97 19.05
CA SER A 365 -17.53 4.85 19.11
C SER A 365 -17.79 5.64 17.82
N THR A 366 -16.75 5.89 17.02
CA THR A 366 -16.80 6.57 15.73
C THR A 366 -17.06 5.64 14.54
N LYS A 367 -17.01 4.32 14.75
CA LYS A 367 -17.26 3.26 13.77
C LYS A 367 -18.18 2.19 14.35
N PRO A 368 -19.45 2.52 14.64
CA PRO A 368 -20.39 1.55 15.21
C PRO A 368 -20.57 0.35 14.27
N VAL A 369 -20.77 -0.83 14.86
CA VAL A 369 -21.20 -2.01 14.10
C VAL A 369 -22.61 -1.75 13.57
N THR A 370 -22.75 -1.56 12.26
CA THR A 370 -24.04 -1.36 11.61
C THR A 370 -24.44 -2.62 10.85
N GLY A 371 -25.69 -3.07 11.03
CA GLY A 371 -26.21 -4.30 10.42
C GLY A 371 -26.57 -5.35 11.47
N ASP A 372 -26.88 -6.56 11.01
CA ASP A 372 -27.27 -7.67 11.89
C ASP A 372 -26.05 -8.39 12.46
N ILE A 373 -26.10 -8.75 13.74
CA ILE A 373 -25.05 -9.55 14.40
C ILE A 373 -25.49 -11.01 14.40
N PHE A 374 -24.71 -11.86 13.74
CA PHE A 374 -24.89 -13.31 13.77
C PHE A 374 -23.88 -13.94 14.75
N ILE A 375 -24.37 -14.55 15.82
CA ILE A 375 -23.60 -15.37 16.75
C ILE A 375 -23.80 -16.82 16.30
N LYS A 376 -22.75 -17.45 15.77
CA LYS A 376 -22.86 -18.71 15.01
C LYS A 376 -21.96 -19.81 15.57
N ASP A 377 -22.51 -21.03 15.61
CA ASP A 377 -21.76 -22.30 15.54
C ASP A 377 -22.07 -23.00 14.19
N SER A 378 -21.33 -24.04 13.84
CA SER A 378 -21.46 -24.78 12.56
C SER A 378 -22.87 -25.22 12.15
N SER A 379 -23.89 -25.19 13.01
CA SER A 379 -25.26 -25.60 12.68
C SER A 379 -26.38 -24.72 13.26
N ASN A 380 -26.10 -23.83 14.22
CA ASN A 380 -27.09 -22.95 14.86
C ASN A 380 -26.65 -21.48 14.82
N TYR A 381 -27.62 -20.54 14.82
CA TYR A 381 -27.31 -19.11 14.91
C TYR A 381 -28.33 -18.31 15.72
N THR A 382 -27.82 -17.36 16.50
CA THR A 382 -28.60 -16.25 17.07
C THR A 382 -28.33 -14.99 16.27
N GLN A 383 -29.37 -14.34 15.78
CA GLN A 383 -29.31 -13.09 15.03
C GLN A 383 -29.88 -11.95 15.88
N LEU A 384 -29.06 -10.93 16.15
CA LEU A 384 -29.50 -9.66 16.72
C LEU A 384 -29.66 -8.67 15.58
N THR A 385 -30.89 -8.26 15.31
CA THR A 385 -31.22 -7.25 14.30
C THR A 385 -31.66 -5.96 14.99
N SER A 386 -31.79 -4.88 14.21
CA SER A 386 -32.36 -3.61 14.73
C SER A 386 -33.82 -3.72 15.18
N GLN A 387 -34.54 -4.79 14.82
CA GLN A 387 -35.99 -4.92 15.03
C GLN A 387 -36.38 -6.13 15.90
N TYR A 388 -35.61 -7.22 15.87
CA TYR A 388 -35.91 -8.49 16.53
C TYR A 388 -34.63 -9.15 17.05
N ILE A 389 -34.80 -10.00 18.07
CA ILE A 389 -33.82 -11.02 18.42
C ILE A 389 -34.39 -12.37 18.01
N PHE A 390 -33.64 -13.11 17.18
CA PHE A 390 -34.05 -14.39 16.62
C PHE A 390 -33.01 -15.46 16.94
N SER A 391 -33.45 -16.65 17.34
CA SER A 391 -32.58 -17.80 17.57
C SER A 391 -33.11 -19.00 16.80
N ALA A 392 -32.36 -19.44 15.79
CA ALA A 392 -32.56 -20.72 15.15
C ALA A 392 -31.59 -21.70 15.79
N ASP A 393 -32.00 -22.22 16.93
CA ASP A 393 -31.29 -23.27 17.62
C ASP A 393 -32.21 -24.49 17.75
N ASN A 394 -31.96 -25.51 16.93
CA ASN A 394 -32.67 -26.79 17.02
C ASN A 394 -32.18 -27.64 18.21
N SER A 395 -31.22 -27.13 18.98
CA SER A 395 -30.67 -27.74 20.19
C SER A 395 -31.06 -27.04 21.49
N ASP A 396 -31.99 -26.08 21.48
CA ASP A 396 -32.60 -25.52 22.71
C ASP A 396 -31.61 -24.81 23.66
N THR A 397 -30.55 -24.16 23.16
CA THR A 397 -29.56 -23.41 23.97
C THR A 397 -29.50 -21.89 23.74
N GLY A 398 -30.21 -21.34 22.75
CA GLY A 398 -30.16 -19.91 22.45
C GLY A 398 -31.48 -19.18 22.70
N SER A 399 -31.60 -18.44 23.82
CA SER A 399 -32.74 -17.55 24.10
C SER A 399 -32.32 -16.09 24.26
N LEU A 400 -33.00 -15.19 23.54
CA LEU A 400 -33.12 -13.76 23.86
C LEU A 400 -34.47 -13.24 23.29
N LEU A 401 -35.50 -13.11 24.13
CA LEU A 401 -36.70 -12.24 24.04
C LEU A 401 -37.65 -12.34 22.81
N GLY A 402 -38.88 -12.85 23.03
CA GLY A 402 -40.03 -12.79 22.09
C GLY A 402 -41.30 -12.12 22.65
N SER A 403 -42.28 -11.79 21.80
CA SER A 403 -43.47 -10.95 22.11
C SER A 403 -44.55 -11.58 22.98
N ASP A 404 -44.51 -12.90 23.14
CA ASP A 404 -45.33 -13.61 24.13
C ASP A 404 -44.61 -13.79 25.47
N GLY A 405 -43.47 -13.09 25.61
CA GLY A 405 -42.66 -12.90 26.81
C GLY A 405 -41.35 -13.69 26.80
N ILE A 406 -40.69 -13.76 27.95
CA ILE A 406 -39.33 -14.32 28.06
C ILE A 406 -39.42 -15.83 28.21
N LYS A 407 -38.93 -16.57 27.20
CA LYS A 407 -38.74 -18.01 27.27
C LYS A 407 -37.31 -18.32 27.70
N PHE A 408 -37.18 -19.24 28.65
CA PHE A 408 -35.92 -19.83 29.07
C PHE A 408 -35.93 -21.28 28.60
N ILE A 409 -35.05 -21.59 27.65
CA ILE A 409 -34.94 -22.90 27.03
C ILE A 409 -33.65 -23.56 27.53
N GLU A 410 -33.74 -24.81 27.97
CA GLU A 410 -32.61 -25.74 28.07
C GLU A 410 -32.87 -26.93 27.15
N ILE A 411 -31.80 -27.61 26.71
CA ILE A 411 -31.84 -28.72 25.74
C ILE A 411 -32.89 -29.76 26.11
N GLY A 412 -34.02 -29.78 25.39
CA GLY A 412 -35.01 -30.85 25.44
C GLY A 412 -36.35 -30.55 26.10
N SER A 413 -36.55 -29.40 26.76
CA SER A 413 -37.89 -28.84 27.04
C SER A 413 -37.88 -27.41 27.60
N ASP A 414 -39.01 -26.70 27.44
CA ASP A 414 -39.27 -25.38 28.05
C ASP A 414 -39.16 -25.47 29.60
N VAL A 415 -38.22 -24.74 30.22
CA VAL A 415 -38.05 -24.76 31.71
C VAL A 415 -38.97 -23.73 32.37
N ALA A 416 -39.07 -22.53 31.78
CA ALA A 416 -39.97 -21.49 32.24
C ALA A 416 -40.35 -20.53 31.10
N SER A 417 -41.61 -20.09 31.10
CA SER A 417 -42.08 -19.00 30.24
C SER A 417 -42.78 -17.94 31.08
N ILE A 418 -42.43 -16.69 30.87
CA ILE A 418 -43.20 -15.55 31.36
C ILE A 418 -44.02 -15.05 30.18
N SER A 419 -45.34 -15.04 30.30
CA SER A 419 -46.23 -14.61 29.22
C SER A 419 -47.40 -13.76 29.70
N LYS A 420 -48.16 -13.23 28.74
CA LYS A 420 -49.44 -12.53 29.00
C LYS A 420 -50.48 -13.40 29.73
N SER A 421 -50.29 -14.72 29.70
CA SER A 421 -51.15 -15.71 30.38
C SER A 421 -50.61 -16.13 31.76
N GLY A 422 -49.46 -15.59 32.19
CA GLY A 422 -48.84 -15.89 33.47
C GLY A 422 -47.42 -16.45 33.35
N ILE A 423 -46.87 -16.87 34.49
CA ILE A 423 -45.57 -17.55 34.60
C ILE A 423 -45.83 -19.05 34.63
N VAL A 424 -45.31 -19.80 33.66
CA VAL A 424 -45.46 -21.26 33.56
C VAL A 424 -44.07 -21.89 33.68
N THR A 425 -43.91 -22.85 34.60
CA THR A 425 -42.65 -23.58 34.83
C THR A 425 -42.89 -25.09 34.73
N GLN A 426 -41.87 -25.86 34.33
CA GLN A 426 -41.97 -27.34 34.33
C GLN A 426 -41.59 -28.01 35.66
N GLY A 427 -40.99 -27.30 36.62
CA GLY A 427 -40.64 -27.84 37.94
C GLY A 427 -41.72 -27.65 39.03
N GLU A 428 -41.61 -28.42 40.13
CA GLU A 428 -42.58 -28.42 41.26
C GLU A 428 -42.64 -27.10 42.06
N SER A 429 -41.63 -26.24 41.96
CA SER A 429 -41.64 -24.92 42.62
C SER A 429 -40.73 -23.90 41.94
N PHE A 430 -41.12 -22.62 42.01
CA PHE A 430 -40.24 -21.49 41.71
C PHE A 430 -40.41 -20.42 42.79
N THR A 431 -39.33 -19.71 43.12
CA THR A 431 -39.33 -18.69 44.20
C THR A 431 -39.34 -17.29 43.59
N ILE A 432 -40.40 -16.50 43.83
CA ILE A 432 -40.41 -15.06 43.59
C ILE A 432 -40.07 -14.34 44.90
N THR A 433 -38.82 -13.89 45.06
CA THR A 433 -38.36 -13.15 46.25
C THR A 433 -38.33 -11.64 46.02
N CYS A 434 -38.88 -10.86 46.96
CA CYS A 434 -38.74 -9.41 47.00
C CYS A 434 -38.00 -9.00 48.28
N ASN A 435 -36.78 -8.48 48.13
CA ASN A 435 -35.87 -8.27 49.26
C ASN A 435 -36.06 -6.90 49.96
N LYS A 436 -37.32 -6.45 50.12
CA LYS A 436 -37.67 -5.20 50.82
C LYS A 436 -38.64 -5.44 51.99
N PRO A 437 -38.52 -4.71 53.11
CA PRO A 437 -39.49 -4.79 54.20
C PRO A 437 -40.87 -4.31 53.72
N LYS A 438 -41.93 -5.06 54.06
CA LYS A 438 -43.36 -4.81 53.72
C LYS A 438 -43.75 -5.01 52.23
N SER A 439 -43.09 -5.93 51.53
CA SER A 439 -43.55 -6.41 50.21
C SER A 439 -44.99 -6.97 50.27
N ARG A 440 -45.84 -6.61 49.31
CA ARG A 440 -47.27 -7.00 49.25
C ARG A 440 -47.56 -8.27 48.42
N GLY A 441 -46.54 -9.00 47.97
CA GLY A 441 -46.71 -10.23 47.17
C GLY A 441 -47.38 -10.00 45.80
N LEU A 442 -47.99 -11.04 45.24
CA LEU A 442 -48.73 -10.98 43.97
C LEU A 442 -50.13 -10.39 44.17
N ILE A 443 -50.54 -9.43 43.33
CA ILE A 443 -51.84 -8.75 43.43
C ILE A 443 -52.62 -8.95 42.13
N GLY A 444 -53.76 -9.65 42.19
CA GLY A 444 -54.74 -9.76 41.12
C GLY A 444 -55.78 -8.63 41.14
N TYR A 445 -56.27 -8.24 39.96
CA TYR A 445 -57.24 -7.15 39.75
C TYR A 445 -58.71 -7.62 39.75
N TYR A 446 -58.99 -8.85 39.30
CA TYR A 446 -60.35 -9.37 39.12
C TYR A 446 -60.87 -10.12 40.36
N ASP A 447 -62.20 -10.24 40.49
CA ASP A 447 -62.89 -10.99 41.57
C ASP A 447 -62.96 -12.48 41.21
N TYR A 448 -62.49 -13.33 42.14
CA TYR A 448 -62.41 -14.77 41.96
C TYR A 448 -63.13 -15.54 43.07
N THR A 449 -63.93 -14.87 43.92
CA THR A 449 -64.50 -15.39 45.18
C THR A 449 -65.22 -16.74 45.02
N ASP A 450 -65.96 -16.92 43.93
CA ASP A 450 -66.78 -18.12 43.69
C ASP A 450 -65.96 -19.34 43.22
N ASN A 451 -64.74 -19.13 42.74
CA ASN A 451 -63.86 -20.17 42.19
C ASN A 451 -62.76 -20.60 43.18
N ILE A 452 -62.86 -20.22 44.45
CA ILE A 452 -61.85 -20.50 45.47
C ILE A 452 -62.10 -21.88 46.08
N ASP A 453 -61.11 -22.76 45.95
CA ASP A 453 -61.02 -24.09 46.58
C ASP A 453 -60.08 -24.11 47.80
N GLU A 454 -60.07 -25.23 48.53
CA GLU A 454 -59.43 -25.37 49.86
C GLU A 454 -57.91 -25.09 49.86
N LEU A 455 -57.22 -25.27 48.73
CA LEU A 455 -55.75 -25.13 48.62
C LEU A 455 -55.29 -23.91 47.83
N ASP A 456 -56.20 -23.01 47.46
CA ASP A 456 -55.86 -21.85 46.65
C ASP A 456 -55.20 -20.73 47.47
N TYR A 457 -54.13 -20.13 46.92
CA TYR A 457 -53.55 -18.90 47.46
C TYR A 457 -54.31 -17.68 46.95
N VAL A 458 -55.22 -17.17 47.78
CA VAL A 458 -56.14 -16.07 47.43
C VAL A 458 -55.94 -14.83 48.30
N GLN A 459 -56.35 -13.67 47.78
CA GLN A 459 -56.31 -12.42 48.55
C GLN A 459 -57.34 -12.45 49.69
N LYS A 460 -56.93 -12.00 50.88
CA LYS A 460 -57.75 -11.94 52.10
C LYS A 460 -59.17 -11.39 51.89
N LYS A 461 -59.30 -10.33 51.08
CA LYS A 461 -60.58 -9.66 50.79
C LYS A 461 -61.66 -10.59 50.19
N TYR A 462 -61.25 -11.67 49.51
CA TYR A 462 -62.17 -12.65 48.93
C TYR A 462 -62.58 -13.73 49.93
N ILE A 463 -61.71 -14.09 50.89
CA ILE A 463 -62.06 -15.00 51.98
C ILE A 463 -63.09 -14.37 52.93
N ASP A 464 -62.86 -13.12 53.34
CA ASP A 464 -63.73 -12.41 54.29
C ASP A 464 -65.19 -12.28 53.81
N LYS A 465 -65.45 -12.38 52.49
CA LYS A 465 -66.77 -12.26 51.87
C LYS A 465 -67.56 -13.57 51.83
N LYS A 466 -66.90 -14.73 51.69
CA LYS A 466 -67.55 -16.06 51.57
C LYS A 466 -68.07 -16.59 52.92
N SER A 467 -67.53 -16.10 54.04
CA SER A 467 -67.81 -16.63 55.39
C SER A 467 -69.12 -16.14 56.05
N SER A 468 -69.81 -15.15 55.48
CA SER A 468 -70.73 -14.32 56.28
C SER A 468 -72.23 -14.65 56.20
N TYR A 469 -72.81 -15.16 55.08
CA TYR A 469 -74.27 -15.46 54.99
C TYR A 469 -74.61 -16.50 53.90
N SER A 470 -75.55 -17.44 54.16
CA SER A 470 -76.07 -18.43 53.17
C SER A 470 -77.61 -18.34 53.07
N LYS A 471 -78.15 -18.19 51.84
CA LYS A 471 -79.59 -18.03 51.56
C LYS A 471 -80.35 -19.36 51.38
N THR A 472 -79.65 -20.49 51.42
CA THR A 472 -80.23 -21.81 51.11
C THR A 472 -80.89 -22.43 52.33
N GLU A 473 -82.10 -22.97 52.16
CA GLU A 473 -82.77 -23.77 53.19
C GLU A 473 -82.05 -25.13 53.33
N ILE A 474 -81.78 -25.55 54.56
CA ILE A 474 -81.10 -26.80 54.88
C ILE A 474 -82.07 -27.69 55.65
N LYS A 475 -82.36 -28.88 55.10
CA LYS A 475 -83.09 -29.94 55.81
C LYS A 475 -82.15 -30.55 56.85
N THR A 476 -82.50 -30.45 58.13
CA THR A 476 -81.68 -31.03 59.21
C THR A 476 -82.07 -32.50 59.44
N ASN A 477 -81.21 -33.25 60.13
CA ASN A 477 -81.52 -34.62 60.53
C ASN A 477 -82.43 -34.71 61.77
N GLY A 478 -82.81 -33.58 62.37
CA GLY A 478 -83.63 -33.50 63.58
C GLY A 478 -85.13 -33.60 63.32
N LYS A 479 -85.88 -34.15 64.28
CA LYS A 479 -87.35 -34.15 64.30
C LYS A 479 -87.88 -33.39 65.51
N TRP A 480 -88.94 -32.62 65.34
CA TRP A 480 -89.63 -31.95 66.43
C TRP A 480 -90.53 -32.93 67.22
N ILE A 481 -91.04 -32.53 68.39
CA ILE A 481 -91.83 -33.40 69.28
C ILE A 481 -93.09 -33.99 68.64
N ASN A 482 -93.58 -33.41 67.54
CA ASN A 482 -94.69 -33.91 66.73
C ASN A 482 -94.26 -34.87 65.59
N GLY A 483 -92.97 -35.22 65.50
CA GLY A 483 -92.40 -36.18 64.54
C GLY A 483 -92.00 -35.61 63.18
N LYS A 484 -92.20 -34.30 62.93
CA LYS A 484 -91.88 -33.63 61.66
C LYS A 484 -90.42 -33.17 61.57
N THR A 485 -89.89 -33.09 60.34
CA THR A 485 -88.50 -32.72 60.09
C THR A 485 -88.26 -31.24 60.37
N ILE A 486 -87.09 -30.94 60.95
CA ILE A 486 -86.65 -29.56 61.22
C ILE A 486 -85.86 -29.04 60.03
N TYR A 487 -86.22 -27.85 59.55
CA TYR A 487 -85.49 -27.10 58.52
C TYR A 487 -84.81 -25.90 59.17
N THR A 488 -83.63 -25.53 58.70
CA THR A 488 -82.94 -24.30 59.11
C THR A 488 -82.64 -23.41 57.90
N LYS A 489 -82.87 -22.11 58.04
CA LYS A 489 -82.59 -21.12 56.98
C LYS A 489 -82.25 -19.78 57.61
N THR A 490 -81.25 -19.11 57.04
CA THR A 490 -80.87 -17.73 57.39
C THR A 490 -81.23 -16.79 56.25
N VAL A 491 -81.82 -15.67 56.59
CA VAL A 491 -82.09 -14.56 55.68
C VAL A 491 -81.56 -13.26 56.25
N PHE A 492 -81.14 -12.39 55.34
CA PHE A 492 -80.57 -11.09 55.64
C PHE A 492 -81.43 -10.04 54.94
N TYR A 493 -81.85 -9.04 55.70
CA TYR A 493 -82.62 -7.89 55.24
C TYR A 493 -81.82 -6.62 55.53
N ASP A 494 -81.47 -5.88 54.49
CA ASP A 494 -80.86 -4.54 54.54
C ASP A 494 -81.88 -3.43 54.24
N GLU A 495 -83.13 -3.79 53.91
CA GLU A 495 -84.23 -2.86 53.67
C GLU A 495 -85.43 -3.21 54.54
N ILE A 496 -85.57 -2.52 55.68
CA ILE A 496 -86.68 -2.76 56.60
C ILE A 496 -87.84 -1.82 56.27
N PRO A 497 -89.09 -2.30 56.16
CA PRO A 497 -90.22 -1.41 55.96
C PRO A 497 -90.37 -0.40 57.11
N GLN A 498 -90.73 0.84 56.77
CA GLN A 498 -90.87 1.94 57.74
C GLN A 498 -91.77 1.60 58.93
N ASN A 499 -92.79 0.75 58.74
CA ASN A 499 -93.72 0.31 59.78
C ASN A 499 -93.16 -0.80 60.70
N GLY A 500 -91.94 -1.28 60.44
CA GLY A 500 -91.25 -2.30 61.24
C GLY A 500 -91.80 -3.71 61.06
N ILE A 501 -92.63 -3.93 60.03
CA ILE A 501 -93.23 -5.24 59.73
C ILE A 501 -92.53 -5.85 58.53
N ILE A 502 -91.86 -6.99 58.75
CA ILE A 502 -91.17 -7.76 57.72
C ILE A 502 -91.99 -9.01 57.44
N GLU A 503 -92.47 -9.17 56.20
CA GLU A 503 -93.30 -10.31 55.77
C GLU A 503 -92.42 -11.52 55.45
N ILE A 504 -92.12 -12.33 56.47
CA ILE A 504 -91.20 -13.46 56.34
C ILE A 504 -91.81 -14.67 55.63
N TYR A 505 -93.14 -14.77 55.47
CA TYR A 505 -93.76 -15.88 54.72
C TYR A 505 -93.32 -15.95 53.25
N LYS A 506 -92.77 -14.86 52.70
CA LYS A 506 -92.20 -14.81 51.34
C LYS A 506 -90.86 -15.55 51.26
N ASP A 507 -90.12 -15.57 52.36
CA ASP A 507 -88.79 -16.16 52.42
C ASP A 507 -88.78 -17.53 53.09
N PHE A 508 -89.77 -17.81 53.93
CA PHE A 508 -89.96 -19.09 54.60
C PHE A 508 -91.33 -19.67 54.23
N GLU A 509 -91.33 -20.64 53.32
CA GLU A 509 -92.55 -21.21 52.76
C GLU A 509 -93.16 -22.28 53.69
N ASN A 510 -94.49 -22.23 53.85
CA ASN A 510 -95.31 -23.25 54.52
C ASN A 510 -94.91 -23.59 55.97
N ILE A 511 -94.40 -22.61 56.75
CA ILE A 511 -94.08 -22.82 58.16
C ILE A 511 -95.32 -23.30 58.93
N GLU A 512 -95.19 -24.42 59.65
CA GLU A 512 -96.20 -24.89 60.61
C GLU A 512 -95.83 -24.54 62.05
N THR A 513 -94.56 -24.64 62.44
CA THR A 513 -94.13 -24.32 63.81
C THR A 513 -92.72 -23.78 63.78
N ILE A 514 -92.52 -22.60 64.36
CA ILE A 514 -91.19 -22.05 64.63
C ILE A 514 -90.68 -22.70 65.91
N ILE A 515 -89.56 -23.40 65.82
CA ILE A 515 -88.92 -24.14 66.91
C ILE A 515 -87.97 -23.22 67.67
N SER A 516 -87.12 -22.53 66.92
CA SER A 516 -86.15 -21.59 67.48
C SER A 516 -85.90 -20.44 66.50
N ASN A 517 -85.42 -19.32 67.03
CA ASN A 517 -85.01 -18.17 66.25
C ASN A 517 -83.69 -17.63 66.80
N GLN A 518 -82.84 -17.18 65.88
CA GLN A 518 -81.69 -16.35 66.17
C GLN A 518 -81.79 -15.10 65.32
N MET A 519 -81.62 -13.96 65.96
CA MET A 519 -81.80 -12.66 65.33
C MET A 519 -80.61 -11.77 65.67
N PHE A 520 -80.16 -10.99 64.69
CA PHE A 520 -79.18 -9.94 64.88
C PHE A 520 -79.66 -8.67 64.17
N THR A 521 -79.64 -7.55 64.89
CA THR A 521 -80.08 -6.25 64.38
C THR A 521 -78.99 -5.22 64.58
N GLU A 522 -78.69 -4.48 63.51
CA GLU A 522 -77.83 -3.31 63.54
C GLU A 522 -78.63 -2.08 63.15
N TRP A 523 -78.62 -1.08 64.02
CA TRP A 523 -79.26 0.21 63.83
C TRP A 523 -78.34 1.31 64.34
N TRP A 524 -77.33 1.62 63.53
CA TRP A 524 -76.25 2.54 63.87
C TRP A 524 -76.73 3.97 64.06
N ALA A 525 -77.81 4.37 63.36
CA ALA A 525 -78.44 5.68 63.54
C ALA A 525 -78.93 5.94 64.98
N ASN A 526 -79.14 4.89 65.78
CA ASN A 526 -79.46 4.98 67.21
C ASN A 526 -78.41 4.30 68.10
N GLU A 527 -77.24 3.96 67.54
CA GLU A 527 -76.15 3.25 68.23
C GLU A 527 -76.58 1.90 68.85
N ILE A 528 -77.53 1.21 68.21
CA ILE A 528 -78.05 -0.08 68.67
C ILE A 528 -77.47 -1.20 67.80
N ALA A 529 -76.80 -2.17 68.42
CA ALA A 529 -76.46 -3.44 67.79
C ALA A 529 -76.65 -4.57 68.81
N PHE A 530 -77.49 -5.54 68.50
CA PHE A 530 -77.81 -6.60 69.47
C PHE A 530 -78.25 -7.91 68.81
N ALA A 531 -78.05 -8.99 69.55
CA ALA A 531 -78.59 -10.30 69.25
C ALA A 531 -79.77 -10.62 70.18
N GLY A 532 -80.88 -11.07 69.60
CA GLY A 532 -82.05 -11.55 70.34
C GLY A 532 -83.32 -10.71 70.14
N ASN A 533 -84.34 -11.00 70.95
CA ASN A 533 -85.72 -10.52 70.71
C ASN A 533 -86.06 -9.22 71.45
N GLN A 534 -85.13 -8.69 72.24
CA GLN A 534 -85.29 -7.40 72.88
C GLN A 534 -83.96 -6.69 73.07
N TRP A 535 -84.00 -5.37 73.07
CA TRP A 535 -82.89 -4.53 73.48
C TRP A 535 -83.32 -3.59 74.61
N ASN A 536 -82.67 -3.73 75.77
CA ASN A 536 -82.82 -2.90 76.96
C ASN A 536 -84.27 -2.66 77.46
N GLY A 537 -85.22 -3.54 77.10
CA GLY A 537 -86.65 -3.37 77.38
C GLY A 537 -87.32 -2.23 76.60
N GLU A 538 -86.66 -1.69 75.58
CA GLU A 538 -87.12 -0.55 74.78
C GLU A 538 -87.53 -0.95 73.37
N LEU A 539 -86.76 -1.84 72.74
CA LEU A 539 -87.06 -2.40 71.43
C LEU A 539 -87.40 -3.88 71.58
N PHE A 540 -88.51 -4.30 71.00
CA PHE A 540 -88.97 -5.68 70.99
C PHE A 540 -89.12 -6.16 69.56
N ILE A 541 -88.59 -7.35 69.29
CA ILE A 541 -88.77 -8.05 68.03
C ILE A 541 -89.66 -9.26 68.32
N SER A 542 -90.85 -9.23 67.75
CA SER A 542 -91.81 -10.32 67.84
C SER A 542 -91.91 -11.04 66.51
N ILE A 543 -92.07 -12.36 66.55
CA ILE A 543 -92.13 -13.18 65.36
C ILE A 543 -93.33 -14.13 65.43
N ASN A 544 -93.98 -14.31 64.30
CA ASN A 544 -94.90 -15.40 64.05
C ASN A 544 -94.61 -15.99 62.66
N GLN A 545 -95.40 -16.97 62.24
CA GLN A 545 -95.20 -17.69 60.96
C GLN A 545 -95.29 -16.78 59.73
N MET A 546 -95.97 -15.63 59.83
CA MET A 546 -96.22 -14.74 58.71
C MET A 546 -95.25 -13.57 58.66
N LEU A 547 -94.91 -13.00 59.81
CA LEU A 547 -94.15 -11.76 59.88
C LEU A 547 -93.27 -11.67 61.13
N VAL A 548 -92.23 -10.86 61.00
CA VAL A 548 -91.53 -10.24 62.12
C VAL A 548 -92.07 -8.83 62.29
N ARG A 549 -92.30 -8.42 63.53
CA ARG A 549 -92.64 -7.05 63.89
C ARG A 549 -91.65 -6.51 64.91
N ILE A 550 -91.01 -5.42 64.54
CA ILE A 550 -90.10 -4.63 65.37
C ILE A 550 -90.90 -3.47 65.97
N LEU A 551 -90.83 -3.30 67.30
CA LEU A 551 -91.55 -2.27 68.02
C LEU A 551 -90.66 -1.61 69.08
N ASN A 552 -90.51 -0.29 69.01
CA ASN A 552 -89.95 0.53 70.06
C ASN A 552 -91.07 1.06 70.96
N VAL A 553 -91.08 0.67 72.24
CA VAL A 553 -92.11 1.07 73.21
C VAL A 553 -91.89 2.48 73.78
N LYS A 554 -90.67 3.02 73.73
CA LYS A 554 -90.40 4.39 74.18
C LYS A 554 -90.76 5.45 73.14
N ILE A 555 -90.68 5.11 71.86
CA ILE A 555 -90.95 6.03 70.74
C ILE A 555 -92.03 5.42 69.83
N PRO A 556 -93.32 5.66 70.14
CA PRO A 556 -94.42 5.27 69.26
C PRO A 556 -94.25 5.96 67.90
N ASN A 557 -94.27 5.18 66.80
CA ASN A 557 -94.01 5.60 65.41
C ASN A 557 -92.54 5.82 65.00
N SER A 558 -91.61 5.03 65.56
CA SER A 558 -90.23 4.97 65.05
C SER A 558 -90.19 4.59 63.56
N ASP A 559 -89.32 5.25 62.80
CA ASP A 559 -89.07 4.92 61.39
C ASP A 559 -88.02 3.80 61.30
N TYR A 560 -88.49 2.56 61.15
CA TYR A 560 -87.62 1.38 61.13
C TYR A 560 -86.87 1.20 59.81
N SER A 561 -87.17 1.98 58.77
CA SER A 561 -86.41 1.92 57.51
C SER A 561 -84.96 2.37 57.63
N LYS A 562 -84.62 2.96 58.79
CA LYS A 562 -83.25 3.35 59.14
C LYS A 562 -82.44 2.25 59.82
N ILE A 563 -83.01 1.06 60.03
CA ILE A 563 -82.26 -0.11 60.50
C ILE A 563 -81.34 -0.56 59.36
N ASP A 564 -80.05 -0.63 59.64
CA ASP A 564 -79.01 -0.94 58.65
C ASP A 564 -79.03 -2.40 58.23
N SER A 565 -79.28 -3.30 59.19
CA SER A 565 -79.43 -4.72 58.89
C SER A 565 -80.25 -5.47 59.92
N PHE A 566 -80.99 -6.47 59.43
CA PHE A 566 -81.67 -7.49 60.24
C PHE A 566 -81.39 -8.87 59.65
N THR A 567 -80.74 -9.72 60.44
CA THR A 567 -80.53 -11.13 60.11
C THR A 567 -81.49 -11.99 60.92
N LEU A 568 -82.16 -12.93 60.26
CA LEU A 568 -83.06 -13.90 60.87
C LEU A 568 -82.67 -15.32 60.46
N THR A 569 -82.33 -16.14 61.45
CA THR A 569 -82.19 -17.59 61.30
C THR A 569 -83.35 -18.27 62.02
N LEU A 570 -84.08 -19.12 61.31
CA LEU A 570 -85.15 -19.93 61.90
C LEU A 570 -84.84 -21.41 61.83
N GLU A 571 -85.17 -22.12 62.90
CA GLU A 571 -85.46 -23.55 62.85
C GLU A 571 -86.96 -23.76 62.92
N TYR A 572 -87.53 -24.52 61.99
CA TYR A 572 -88.98 -24.68 61.88
C TYR A 572 -89.39 -26.02 61.27
N THR A 573 -90.64 -26.44 61.53
CA THR A 573 -91.33 -27.50 60.78
C THR A 573 -92.24 -26.89 59.72
N LYS A 574 -92.57 -27.67 58.69
CA LYS A 574 -93.49 -27.27 57.62
C LYS A 574 -94.83 -27.99 57.69
N LEU A 575 -95.86 -27.37 57.10
CA LEU A 575 -97.20 -27.98 56.93
C LEU A 575 -97.12 -29.19 56.00
N THR A 576 -96.31 -29.08 54.95
CA THR A 576 -95.96 -30.12 53.98
C THR A 576 -94.45 -30.17 53.81
N ASP A 577 -93.88 -31.38 53.86
CA ASP A 577 -92.44 -31.61 53.88
C ASP A 577 -91.74 -31.32 52.55
#